data_AF-A0A953UD37-F1
#
_entry.id   AF-A0A953UD37-F1
#
_cell.length_a   1.000
_cell.length_b   1.000
_cell.length_c   1.000
_cell.angle_alpha   90.00
_cell.angle_beta   90.00
_cell.angle_gamma   90.00
#
_symmetry.space_group_name_H-M   'P 1'
#
loop_
_entity.id
_entity.type
_entity.pdbx_description
1 polymer ?
#
loop_
_entity_poly.entity_id
_entity_poly.type
_entity_poly.pdbx_seq_one_letter_code
_entity_poly.pdbx_strand_id
1 'polypeptide(L)'
;MPALFAQSPATLKVDLGRPKSPVSPTLYGLMTEEINYSYDGGLYAELIRNRTFRSDWSGVLNWFLIEKGTSSAKVSVDSKEGPSAALTSSAKLEVTRADANSPAGLLNEGYWGIVVRPNARYTGSFFAKTNSEGGLPLKVALVADLSGQVLASASVPVAGTAWKEYKFEMQSANIAASSENHLEITLDKPATPLAATGLPVPADVPWPAERQPDRHHGKAGRDAFLIPALSRRQLPGGRT
;
A
#
# COMPACT_ATOMS: atom_id res chain seq x y z
N MET A 1 65.12 -4.49 -5.03
CA MET A 1 64.01 -5.26 -4.44
C MET A 1 63.91 -4.87 -2.97
N PRO A 2 62.91 -4.11 -2.51
CA PRO A 2 62.73 -3.91 -1.08
C PRO A 2 62.34 -5.24 -0.43
N ALA A 3 62.96 -5.56 0.71
CA ALA A 3 62.66 -6.76 1.48
C ALA A 3 61.27 -6.62 2.13
N LEU A 4 60.38 -7.57 1.88
CA LEU A 4 59.14 -7.73 2.64
C LEU A 4 59.47 -8.34 3.99
N PHE A 5 59.26 -7.60 5.07
CA PHE A 5 59.30 -8.14 6.43
C PHE A 5 57.98 -8.86 6.71
N ALA A 6 58.06 -10.13 7.11
CA ALA A 6 56.90 -10.86 7.60
C ALA A 6 56.45 -10.22 8.93
N GLN A 7 55.19 -9.82 9.02
CA GLN A 7 54.64 -9.27 10.25
C GLN A 7 54.57 -10.37 11.31
N SER A 8 55.19 -10.13 12.48
CA SER A 8 55.11 -11.06 13.61
C SER A 8 53.66 -11.34 14.01
N PRO A 9 53.32 -12.58 14.39
CA PRO A 9 51.94 -12.94 14.72
C PRO A 9 51.43 -12.17 15.94
N ALA A 10 50.26 -11.54 15.80
CA ALA A 10 49.59 -10.86 16.91
C ALA A 10 48.97 -11.86 17.89
N THR A 11 49.08 -11.59 19.19
CA THR A 11 48.45 -12.42 20.24
C THR A 11 47.37 -11.62 20.97
N LEU A 12 46.13 -12.11 20.98
CA LEU A 12 45.02 -11.56 21.78
C LEU A 12 44.77 -12.46 23.01
N LYS A 13 44.98 -11.92 24.21
CA LYS A 13 44.66 -12.60 25.48
C LYS A 13 43.34 -12.05 26.03
N VAL A 14 42.36 -12.93 26.28
CA VAL A 14 41.06 -12.57 26.85
C VAL A 14 40.97 -13.12 28.28
N ASP A 15 40.70 -12.27 29.27
CA ASP A 15 40.49 -12.66 30.66
C ASP A 15 39.00 -12.84 30.95
N LEU A 16 38.59 -14.08 31.21
CA LEU A 16 37.20 -14.44 31.50
C LEU A 16 36.86 -14.36 32.99
N GLY A 17 37.86 -14.26 33.87
CA GLY A 17 37.68 -14.29 35.33
C GLY A 17 37.42 -12.91 35.94
N ARG A 18 37.49 -11.83 35.14
CA ARG A 18 37.37 -10.45 35.63
C ARG A 18 36.44 -9.59 34.76
N PRO A 19 35.11 -9.84 34.77
CA PRO A 19 34.14 -8.97 34.10
C PRO A 19 34.29 -7.51 34.57
N LYS A 20 34.34 -6.56 33.63
CA LYS A 20 34.60 -5.14 33.95
C LYS A 20 33.33 -4.31 34.15
N SER A 21 32.29 -4.57 33.36
CA SER A 21 31.01 -3.88 33.43
C SER A 21 29.93 -4.76 32.79
N PRO A 22 28.67 -4.73 33.29
CA PRO A 22 27.57 -5.26 32.50
C PRO A 22 27.45 -4.50 31.18
N VAL A 23 27.05 -5.21 30.14
CA VAL A 23 26.70 -4.60 28.84
C VAL A 23 25.30 -4.00 28.98
N SER A 24 25.11 -2.77 28.47
CA SER A 24 23.79 -2.15 28.48
C SER A 24 22.78 -3.00 27.70
N PRO A 25 21.57 -3.28 28.23
CA PRO A 25 20.51 -3.92 27.46
C PRO A 25 20.07 -3.13 26.23
N THR A 26 20.35 -1.82 26.19
CA THR A 26 20.04 -0.92 25.06
C THR A 26 21.24 -0.65 24.16
N LEU A 27 22.31 -1.46 24.25
CA LEU A 27 23.49 -1.28 23.42
C LEU A 27 23.17 -1.35 21.91
N TYR A 28 22.17 -2.15 21.54
CA TYR A 28 21.72 -2.30 20.15
C TYR A 28 20.29 -1.78 20.00
N GLY A 29 20.08 -0.92 19.02
CA GLY A 29 18.79 -0.36 18.68
C GLY A 29 18.66 -0.10 17.18
N LEU A 30 17.46 0.28 16.75
CA LEU A 30 17.19 0.70 15.38
C LEU A 30 17.11 2.23 15.35
N MET A 31 17.82 2.83 14.39
CA MET A 31 17.54 4.19 13.96
C MET A 31 16.61 4.08 12.76
N THR A 32 15.52 4.84 12.80
CA THR A 32 14.53 4.85 11.73
C THR A 32 14.25 6.30 11.33
N GLU A 33 14.24 6.55 10.03
CA GLU A 33 13.84 7.81 9.41
C GLU A 33 13.05 7.47 8.16
N GLU A 34 12.31 8.41 7.56
CA GLU A 34 11.81 8.16 6.21
C GLU A 34 12.92 8.44 5.20
N ILE A 35 13.65 7.40 4.82
CA ILE A 35 14.64 7.44 3.75
C ILE A 35 14.44 6.25 2.82
N ASN A 36 14.46 6.51 1.52
CA ASN A 36 14.34 5.48 0.49
C ASN A 36 13.07 4.61 0.65
N TYR A 37 11.91 5.20 0.98
CA TYR A 37 10.63 4.47 1.10
C TYR A 37 10.65 3.40 2.19
N SER A 38 11.39 3.67 3.27
CA SER A 38 11.51 2.78 4.43
C SER A 38 10.24 2.74 5.28
N TYR A 39 9.46 3.82 5.29
CA TYR A 39 8.11 3.84 5.87
C TYR A 39 7.07 3.70 4.76
N ASP A 40 6.80 4.76 4.02
CA ASP A 40 5.83 4.77 2.93
C ASP A 40 6.34 3.89 1.77
N GLY A 41 5.70 2.75 1.55
CA GLY A 41 6.17 1.71 0.61
C GLY A 41 7.09 0.65 1.23
N GLY A 42 7.38 0.77 2.53
CA GLY A 42 8.21 -0.15 3.30
C GLY A 42 7.47 -0.66 4.54
N LEU A 43 7.79 -0.09 5.72
CA LEU A 43 7.21 -0.49 7.00
C LEU A 43 5.72 -0.15 7.11
N TYR A 44 5.26 0.93 6.49
CA TYR A 44 3.85 1.28 6.43
C TYR A 44 3.16 0.48 5.32
N ALA A 45 2.09 -0.24 5.68
CA ALA A 45 1.42 -1.21 4.81
C ALA A 45 0.56 -0.58 3.69
N GLU A 46 0.56 0.73 3.53
CA GLU A 46 -0.11 1.41 2.42
C GLU A 46 0.47 0.94 1.09
N LEU A 47 -0.41 0.47 0.20
CA LEU A 47 0.00 -0.05 -1.11
C LEU A 47 -0.05 1.04 -2.19
N ILE A 48 -0.79 2.12 -1.94
CA ILE A 48 -1.04 3.17 -2.91
C ILE A 48 -0.17 4.38 -2.67
N ARG A 49 0.57 4.72 -3.71
CA ARG A 49 1.45 5.88 -3.71
C ARG A 49 0.68 7.13 -4.06
N ASN A 50 1.08 8.26 -3.48
CA ASN A 50 0.42 9.56 -3.68
C ASN A 50 -1.10 9.50 -3.43
N ARG A 51 -1.52 8.84 -2.34
CA ARG A 51 -2.95 8.67 -2.00
C ARG A 51 -3.69 9.98 -1.72
N THR A 52 -2.97 11.09 -1.48
CA THR A 52 -3.54 12.41 -1.15
C THR A 52 -3.42 13.44 -2.27
N PHE A 53 -2.92 13.06 -3.44
CA PHE A 53 -2.72 13.94 -4.60
C PHE A 53 -1.85 15.17 -4.32
N ARG A 54 -0.74 14.95 -3.59
CA ARG A 54 0.16 16.00 -3.07
C ARG A 54 1.64 15.65 -3.17
N SER A 55 1.99 14.52 -3.78
CA SER A 55 3.40 14.09 -3.87
C SER A 55 4.25 14.96 -4.78
N ASP A 56 3.66 15.71 -5.70
CA ASP A 56 4.35 16.63 -6.60
C ASP A 56 3.44 17.79 -7.05
N TRP A 57 3.94 18.63 -7.95
CA TRP A 57 3.18 19.75 -8.53
C TRP A 57 2.07 19.31 -9.50
N SER A 58 2.17 18.12 -10.11
CA SER A 58 1.10 17.61 -10.97
C SER A 58 -0.13 17.18 -10.15
N GLY A 59 0.11 16.76 -8.90
CA GLY A 59 -0.88 16.21 -7.98
C GLY A 59 -1.29 14.78 -8.32
N VAL A 60 -1.06 14.30 -9.54
CA VAL A 60 -1.40 12.94 -10.00
C VAL A 60 -0.17 12.06 -10.24
N LEU A 61 0.98 12.35 -9.61
CA LEU A 61 2.13 11.45 -9.70
C LEU A 61 1.77 10.01 -9.29
N ASN A 62 2.18 9.03 -10.10
CA ASN A 62 1.84 7.60 -9.99
C ASN A 62 0.35 7.26 -10.18
N TRP A 63 -0.46 8.24 -10.59
CA TRP A 63 -1.83 8.06 -11.03
C TRP A 63 -1.93 8.30 -12.53
N PHE A 64 -2.35 7.28 -13.27
CA PHE A 64 -2.41 7.33 -14.73
C PHE A 64 -3.85 7.22 -15.22
N LEU A 65 -4.21 8.01 -16.23
CA LEU A 65 -5.52 7.90 -16.88
C LEU A 65 -5.61 6.57 -17.62
N ILE A 66 -6.74 5.86 -17.43
CA ILE A 66 -7.10 4.66 -18.17
C ILE A 66 -8.24 4.99 -19.13
N GLU A 67 -8.05 4.66 -20.40
CA GLU A 67 -9.10 4.65 -21.41
C GLU A 67 -9.04 3.30 -22.16
N LYS A 68 -9.95 2.36 -21.86
CA LYS A 68 -10.00 1.06 -22.54
C LYS A 68 -10.92 1.11 -23.75
N GLY A 69 -10.48 0.52 -24.85
CA GLY A 69 -11.27 0.41 -26.07
C GLY A 69 -11.63 1.77 -26.65
N THR A 70 -12.93 2.11 -26.65
CA THR A 70 -13.44 3.36 -27.24
C THR A 70 -13.81 4.43 -26.22
N SER A 71 -13.46 4.21 -24.96
CA SER A 71 -13.76 5.13 -23.86
C SER A 71 -13.03 6.46 -24.01
N SER A 72 -13.55 7.50 -23.39
CA SER A 72 -12.88 8.80 -23.28
C SER A 72 -13.09 9.40 -21.90
N ALA A 73 -11.99 9.86 -21.30
CA ALA A 73 -11.98 10.47 -19.99
C ALA A 73 -10.89 11.54 -19.85
N LYS A 74 -10.96 12.30 -18.77
CA LYS A 74 -9.97 13.29 -18.38
C LYS A 74 -9.81 13.30 -16.88
N VAL A 75 -8.57 13.41 -16.42
CA VAL A 75 -8.24 13.68 -15.03
C VAL A 75 -7.67 15.08 -14.86
N SER A 76 -8.05 15.74 -13.79
CA SER A 76 -7.46 16.98 -13.32
C SER A 76 -7.37 16.97 -11.79
N VAL A 77 -6.59 17.87 -11.21
CA VAL A 77 -6.48 18.01 -9.74
C VAL A 77 -7.15 19.30 -9.33
N ASP A 78 -7.99 19.22 -8.31
CA ASP A 78 -8.44 20.39 -7.57
C ASP A 78 -7.66 20.46 -6.25
N SER A 79 -6.79 21.46 -6.10
CA SER A 79 -5.96 21.64 -4.90
C SER A 79 -6.66 22.39 -3.76
N LYS A 80 -7.90 22.85 -4.00
CA LYS A 80 -8.71 23.65 -3.07
C LYS A 80 -9.96 22.93 -2.60
N GLU A 81 -10.37 21.88 -3.30
CA GLU A 81 -11.51 21.06 -2.93
C GLU A 81 -11.10 19.62 -2.60
N GLY A 82 -11.20 19.28 -1.31
CA GLY A 82 -10.97 17.92 -0.81
C GLY A 82 -11.82 17.62 0.43
N PRO A 83 -11.73 16.41 1.00
CA PRO A 83 -12.68 15.93 2.02
C PRO A 83 -12.53 16.60 3.39
N SER A 84 -11.45 17.36 3.63
CA SER A 84 -11.28 18.08 4.89
C SER A 84 -10.33 19.28 4.74
N ALA A 85 -10.27 20.14 5.76
CA ALA A 85 -9.31 21.23 5.81
C ALA A 85 -7.84 20.75 5.78
N ALA A 86 -7.56 19.53 6.27
CA ALA A 86 -6.22 18.93 6.23
C ALA A 86 -5.91 18.31 4.85
N LEU A 87 -6.92 17.85 4.12
CA LEU A 87 -6.81 17.21 2.81
C LEU A 87 -7.56 18.03 1.76
N THR A 88 -6.93 19.10 1.26
CA THR A 88 -7.58 20.04 0.32
C THR A 88 -7.47 19.64 -1.14
N SER A 89 -6.67 18.63 -1.45
CA SER A 89 -6.47 18.17 -2.82
C SER A 89 -7.36 16.98 -3.16
N SER A 90 -7.89 16.94 -4.39
CA SER A 90 -8.58 15.77 -4.95
C SER A 90 -8.30 15.58 -6.44
N ALA A 91 -8.40 14.34 -6.91
CA ALA A 91 -8.46 14.06 -8.34
C ALA A 91 -9.91 14.14 -8.82
N LYS A 92 -10.12 14.89 -9.90
CA LYS A 92 -11.39 15.05 -10.59
C LYS A 92 -11.35 14.27 -11.90
N LEU A 93 -12.13 13.20 -11.96
CA LEU A 93 -12.32 12.35 -13.13
C LEU A 93 -13.61 12.75 -13.85
N GLU A 94 -13.49 13.06 -15.14
CA GLU A 94 -14.59 13.32 -16.06
C GLU A 94 -14.59 12.22 -17.12
N VAL A 95 -15.68 11.44 -17.21
CA VAL A 95 -15.81 10.34 -18.18
C VAL A 95 -16.89 10.73 -19.18
N THR A 96 -16.49 11.06 -20.41
CA THR A 96 -17.42 11.46 -21.47
C THR A 96 -17.98 10.25 -22.21
N ARG A 97 -17.21 9.17 -22.29
CA ARG A 97 -17.61 7.91 -22.92
C ARG A 97 -17.04 6.72 -22.16
N ALA A 98 -17.91 5.80 -21.74
CA ALA A 98 -17.53 4.49 -21.24
C ALA A 98 -18.72 3.53 -21.35
N ASP A 99 -18.43 2.25 -21.45
CA ASP A 99 -19.39 1.14 -21.37
C ASP A 99 -18.73 -0.08 -20.71
N ALA A 100 -19.49 -1.16 -20.50
CA ALA A 100 -18.99 -2.38 -19.86
C ALA A 100 -17.78 -3.02 -20.57
N ASN A 101 -17.62 -2.80 -21.88
CA ASN A 101 -16.50 -3.32 -22.67
C ASN A 101 -15.37 -2.30 -22.84
N SER A 102 -15.67 -1.00 -22.67
CA SER A 102 -14.75 0.13 -22.78
C SER A 102 -14.81 0.98 -21.50
N PRO A 103 -14.33 0.50 -20.34
CA PRO A 103 -14.32 1.29 -19.12
C PRO A 103 -13.19 2.34 -19.13
N ALA A 104 -13.39 3.44 -18.40
CA ALA A 104 -12.38 4.48 -18.20
C ALA A 104 -12.17 4.78 -16.72
N GLY A 105 -11.01 5.32 -16.35
CA GLY A 105 -10.67 5.48 -14.94
C GLY A 105 -9.25 5.94 -14.66
N LEU A 106 -8.75 5.53 -13.50
CA LEU A 106 -7.40 5.81 -13.02
C LEU A 106 -6.69 4.53 -12.58
N LEU A 107 -5.40 4.46 -12.86
CA LEU A 107 -4.47 3.42 -12.44
C LEU A 107 -3.51 3.96 -11.38
N ASN A 108 -3.19 3.18 -10.35
CA ASN A 108 -2.05 3.44 -9.47
C ASN A 108 -1.12 2.23 -9.43
N GLU A 109 0.16 2.46 -9.73
CA GLU A 109 1.19 1.43 -9.79
C GLU A 109 1.73 1.02 -8.41
N GLY A 110 1.31 1.69 -7.34
CA GLY A 110 1.83 1.48 -5.99
C GLY A 110 3.30 1.88 -5.83
N TYR A 111 4.04 1.09 -5.07
CA TYR A 111 5.47 1.29 -4.83
C TYR A 111 6.29 0.30 -5.67
N TRP A 112 6.43 0.61 -6.96
CA TRP A 112 7.01 -0.28 -7.98
C TRP A 112 6.26 -1.61 -8.10
N GLY A 113 4.93 -1.53 -8.09
CA GLY A 113 4.04 -2.69 -8.10
C GLY A 113 3.24 -2.83 -6.82
N ILE A 114 2.21 -3.67 -6.90
CA ILE A 114 1.37 -4.05 -5.77
C ILE A 114 1.45 -5.57 -5.60
N VAL A 115 1.88 -6.02 -4.42
CA VAL A 115 1.97 -7.45 -4.12
C VAL A 115 0.59 -8.05 -3.95
N VAL A 116 0.22 -8.96 -4.86
CA VAL A 116 -0.97 -9.80 -4.73
C VAL A 116 -0.57 -11.20 -4.28
N ARG A 117 -1.20 -11.71 -3.22
CA ARG A 117 -0.91 -13.04 -2.62
C ARG A 117 -2.12 -13.97 -2.79
N PRO A 118 -1.94 -15.31 -2.77
CA PRO A 118 -3.06 -16.26 -2.81
C PRO A 118 -4.02 -16.06 -1.63
N ASN A 119 -5.33 -16.08 -1.89
CA ASN A 119 -6.40 -16.05 -0.89
C ASN A 119 -6.30 -14.87 0.10
N ALA A 120 -5.68 -13.77 -0.30
CA ALA A 120 -5.46 -12.61 0.53
C ALA A 120 -6.67 -11.67 0.48
N ARG A 121 -7.01 -11.10 1.64
CA ARG A 121 -8.02 -10.04 1.73
C ARG A 121 -7.33 -8.68 1.70
N TYR A 122 -7.92 -7.79 0.91
CA TYR A 122 -7.53 -6.40 0.78
C TYR A 122 -8.70 -5.55 1.24
N THR A 123 -8.44 -4.59 2.10
CA THR A 123 -9.45 -3.63 2.56
C THR A 123 -9.02 -2.24 2.16
N GLY A 124 -9.98 -1.38 1.85
CA GLY A 124 -9.69 -0.01 1.53
C GLY A 124 -10.80 0.94 1.83
N SER A 125 -10.46 2.22 1.78
CA SER A 125 -11.45 3.27 1.74
C SER A 125 -10.98 4.43 0.89
N PHE A 126 -11.93 5.17 0.33
CA PHE A 126 -11.70 6.44 -0.32
C PHE A 126 -12.81 7.41 0.02
N PHE A 127 -12.48 8.70 0.05
CA PHE A 127 -13.49 9.75 0.04
C PHE A 127 -13.87 10.06 -1.39
N ALA A 128 -15.17 10.16 -1.66
CA ALA A 128 -15.65 10.60 -2.96
C ALA A 128 -16.94 11.41 -2.89
N LYS A 129 -17.19 12.16 -3.95
CA LYS A 129 -18.47 12.80 -4.26
C LYS A 129 -18.70 12.81 -5.78
N THR A 130 -19.96 12.86 -6.21
CA THR A 130 -20.32 12.93 -7.62
C THR A 130 -21.56 13.79 -7.84
N ASN A 131 -21.60 14.47 -8.99
CA ASN A 131 -22.80 15.18 -9.45
C ASN A 131 -23.66 14.33 -10.40
N SER A 132 -23.26 13.08 -10.66
CA SER A 132 -24.01 12.20 -11.56
C SER A 132 -25.26 11.64 -10.89
N GLU A 133 -26.38 11.70 -11.61
CA GLU A 133 -27.66 11.14 -11.13
C GLU A 133 -27.61 9.61 -11.05
N GLY A 134 -28.31 9.03 -10.08
CA GLY A 134 -28.41 7.58 -9.90
C GLY A 134 -27.17 6.88 -9.35
N GLY A 135 -26.12 7.65 -8.97
CA GLY A 135 -24.88 7.11 -8.43
C GLY A 135 -24.01 6.39 -9.46
N LEU A 136 -22.75 6.15 -9.12
CA LEU A 136 -21.72 5.57 -9.97
C LEU A 136 -21.20 4.27 -9.35
N PRO A 137 -21.29 3.11 -10.03
CA PRO A 137 -20.73 1.85 -9.55
C PRO A 137 -19.23 1.83 -9.84
N LEU A 138 -18.45 2.47 -8.96
CA LEU A 138 -17.00 2.56 -9.14
C LEU A 138 -16.38 1.17 -8.93
N LYS A 139 -15.78 0.60 -9.97
CA LYS A 139 -15.07 -0.67 -9.86
C LYS A 139 -13.64 -0.42 -9.39
N VAL A 140 -13.28 -1.01 -8.27
CA VAL A 140 -11.91 -1.06 -7.76
C VAL A 140 -11.36 -2.45 -8.04
N ALA A 141 -10.17 -2.56 -8.61
CA ALA A 141 -9.58 -3.85 -8.98
C ALA A 141 -8.07 -3.88 -8.81
N LEU A 142 -7.53 -5.03 -8.39
CA LEU A 142 -6.13 -5.38 -8.55
C LEU A 142 -5.98 -6.13 -9.87
N VAL A 143 -5.06 -5.68 -10.72
CA VAL A 143 -4.92 -6.16 -12.11
C VAL A 143 -3.46 -6.53 -12.36
N ALA A 144 -3.23 -7.71 -12.94
CA ALA A 144 -1.90 -8.15 -13.34
C ALA A 144 -1.43 -7.38 -14.58
N ASP A 145 -0.21 -6.84 -14.54
CA ASP A 145 0.30 -5.89 -15.53
C ASP A 145 0.40 -6.51 -16.93
N LEU A 146 0.92 -7.74 -17.02
CA LEU A 146 1.18 -8.39 -18.30
C LEU A 146 -0.07 -8.95 -18.98
N SER A 147 -1.00 -9.52 -18.20
CA SER A 147 -2.16 -10.23 -18.73
C SER A 147 -3.43 -9.38 -18.74
N GLY A 148 -3.48 -8.29 -17.97
CA GLY A 148 -4.71 -7.54 -17.70
C GLY A 148 -5.74 -8.33 -16.87
N GLN A 149 -5.34 -9.46 -16.28
CA GLN A 149 -6.23 -10.29 -15.47
C GLN A 149 -6.61 -9.55 -14.19
N VAL A 150 -7.91 -9.46 -13.92
CA VAL A 150 -8.41 -9.00 -12.62
C VAL A 150 -8.18 -10.09 -11.59
N LEU A 151 -7.39 -9.78 -10.56
CA LEU A 151 -6.99 -10.69 -9.50
C LEU A 151 -7.90 -10.61 -8.27
N ALA A 152 -8.42 -9.42 -7.99
CA ALA A 152 -9.41 -9.14 -6.95
C ALA A 152 -10.17 -7.86 -7.35
N SER A 153 -11.46 -7.75 -6.99
CA SER A 153 -12.23 -6.53 -7.29
C SER A 153 -13.41 -6.31 -6.36
N ALA A 154 -13.85 -5.06 -6.26
CA ALA A 154 -15.10 -4.64 -5.62
C ALA A 154 -15.84 -3.61 -6.50
N SER A 155 -17.16 -3.55 -6.34
CA SER A 155 -18.01 -2.49 -6.89
C SER A 155 -18.49 -1.60 -5.76
N VAL A 156 -18.23 -0.29 -5.86
CA VAL A 156 -18.49 0.68 -4.80
C VAL A 156 -19.48 1.73 -5.32
N PRO A 157 -20.74 1.73 -4.83
CA PRO A 157 -21.75 2.67 -5.30
C PRO A 157 -21.52 4.06 -4.68
N VAL A 158 -20.91 4.96 -5.45
CA VAL A 158 -20.66 6.35 -5.07
C VAL A 158 -21.84 7.23 -5.44
N ALA A 159 -22.38 8.00 -4.50
CA ALA A 159 -23.51 8.87 -4.75
C ALA A 159 -23.46 10.15 -3.91
N GLY A 160 -24.12 11.20 -4.40
CA GLY A 160 -24.28 12.46 -3.69
C GLY A 160 -23.12 13.43 -3.87
N THR A 161 -23.42 14.70 -3.62
CA THR A 161 -22.53 15.84 -3.90
C THR A 161 -21.64 16.23 -2.72
N ALA A 162 -21.85 15.62 -1.54
CA ALA A 162 -21.02 15.81 -0.36
C ALA A 162 -19.93 14.73 -0.27
N TRP A 163 -18.77 15.10 0.26
CA TRP A 163 -17.70 14.14 0.54
C TRP A 163 -18.17 13.08 1.53
N LYS A 164 -18.01 11.81 1.15
CA LYS A 164 -18.30 10.66 1.99
C LYS A 164 -17.20 9.62 1.86
N GLU A 165 -16.84 8.97 2.98
CA GLU A 165 -15.96 7.81 2.96
C GLU A 165 -16.72 6.58 2.45
N TYR A 166 -16.13 5.88 1.50
CA TYR A 166 -16.59 4.61 0.96
C TYR A 166 -15.55 3.55 1.28
N LYS A 167 -15.98 2.49 1.95
CA LYS A 167 -15.13 1.34 2.30
C LYS A 167 -15.42 0.18 1.37
N PHE A 168 -14.40 -0.60 1.08
CA PHE A 168 -14.51 -1.79 0.25
C PHE A 168 -13.56 -2.89 0.73
N GLU A 169 -13.90 -4.11 0.39
CA GLU A 169 -13.04 -5.27 0.58
C GLU A 169 -12.96 -6.05 -0.73
N MET A 170 -11.79 -6.62 -1.01
CA MET A 170 -11.55 -7.49 -2.16
C MET A 170 -10.80 -8.72 -1.68
N GLN A 171 -11.00 -9.85 -2.34
CA GLN A 171 -10.26 -11.06 -2.05
C GLN A 171 -9.67 -11.62 -3.33
N SER A 172 -8.38 -11.96 -3.29
CA SER A 172 -7.73 -12.67 -4.39
C SER A 172 -8.08 -14.15 -4.36
N ALA A 173 -8.11 -14.77 -5.54
CA ALA A 173 -8.23 -16.21 -5.64
C ALA A 173 -6.93 -16.92 -5.19
N ASN A 174 -6.90 -18.25 -5.30
CA ASN A 174 -5.67 -19.02 -5.15
C ASN A 174 -4.77 -18.81 -6.37
N ILE A 175 -3.90 -17.79 -6.32
CA ILE A 175 -2.98 -17.39 -7.40
C ILE A 175 -1.53 -17.44 -6.95
N ALA A 176 -0.58 -17.48 -7.89
CA ALA A 176 0.82 -17.27 -7.57
C ALA A 176 1.02 -15.84 -7.05
N ALA A 177 1.87 -15.67 -6.02
CA ALA A 177 2.19 -14.34 -5.52
C ALA A 177 3.03 -13.57 -6.55
N SER A 178 2.74 -12.29 -6.75
CA SER A 178 3.45 -11.42 -7.69
C SER A 178 3.37 -9.96 -7.24
N SER A 179 4.39 -9.15 -7.53
CA SER A 179 4.38 -7.68 -7.42
C SER A 179 3.97 -6.96 -8.70
N GLU A 180 3.96 -7.66 -9.85
CA GLU A 180 3.69 -7.11 -11.18
C GLU A 180 2.19 -6.86 -11.40
N ASN A 181 1.62 -5.99 -10.57
CA ASN A 181 0.22 -5.65 -10.55
C ASN A 181 0.03 -4.18 -10.16
N HIS A 182 -1.11 -3.62 -10.56
CA HIS A 182 -1.54 -2.29 -10.21
C HIS A 182 -2.98 -2.28 -9.68
N LEU A 183 -3.38 -1.12 -9.13
CA LEU A 183 -4.76 -0.84 -8.78
C LEU A 183 -5.43 -0.09 -9.94
N GLU A 184 -6.61 -0.52 -10.37
CA GLU A 184 -7.50 0.26 -11.22
C GLU A 184 -8.74 0.72 -10.45
N ILE A 185 -9.17 1.94 -10.76
CA ILE A 185 -10.47 2.49 -10.37
C ILE A 185 -11.18 2.95 -11.62
N THR A 186 -12.26 2.29 -11.99
CA THR A 186 -12.92 2.47 -13.30
C THR A 186 -14.43 2.62 -13.21
N LEU A 187 -14.98 3.24 -14.25
CA LEU A 187 -16.41 3.37 -14.53
C LEU A 187 -16.71 2.77 -15.90
N ASP A 188 -17.88 2.15 -15.99
CA ASP A 188 -18.43 1.53 -17.21
C ASP A 188 -19.59 2.34 -17.79
N LYS A 189 -19.68 3.63 -17.43
CA LYS A 189 -20.66 4.57 -17.96
C LYS A 189 -20.13 6.00 -17.89
N PRO A 190 -20.67 6.92 -18.71
CA PRO A 190 -20.35 8.34 -18.59
C PRO A 190 -20.63 8.88 -17.18
N ALA A 191 -19.80 9.82 -16.74
CA ALA A 191 -19.88 10.44 -15.43
C ALA A 191 -19.33 11.86 -15.45
N THR A 192 -20.05 12.78 -14.82
CA THR A 192 -19.71 14.20 -14.78
C THR A 192 -19.82 14.72 -13.34
N PRO A 193 -18.80 15.45 -12.86
CA PRO A 193 -17.50 14.89 -12.47
C PRO A 193 -17.57 14.02 -11.19
N LEU A 194 -16.62 13.09 -11.06
CA LEU A 194 -16.33 12.32 -9.83
C LEU A 194 -15.04 12.87 -9.20
N ALA A 195 -15.10 13.29 -7.94
CA ALA A 195 -13.90 13.65 -7.17
C ALA A 195 -13.59 12.54 -6.15
N ALA A 196 -12.33 12.12 -6.04
CA ALA A 196 -11.91 11.06 -5.12
C ALA A 196 -10.57 11.38 -4.42
N THR A 197 -10.38 10.93 -3.18
CA THR A 197 -9.11 10.99 -2.40
C THR A 197 -8.93 9.81 -1.43
N GLY A 198 -7.68 9.36 -1.25
CA GLY A 198 -7.26 8.29 -0.31
C GLY A 198 -7.67 6.88 -0.75
N LEU A 199 -6.79 5.86 -0.68
CA LEU A 199 -7.04 4.44 -1.03
C LEU A 199 -6.12 3.49 -0.19
N PRO A 200 -6.27 2.14 -0.28
CA PRO A 200 -6.41 1.19 0.84
C PRO A 200 -5.23 1.01 1.82
N VAL A 201 -5.59 0.77 3.10
CA VAL A 201 -4.73 0.06 4.07
C VAL A 201 -5.17 -1.41 4.15
N PRO A 202 -4.31 -2.40 3.86
CA PRO A 202 -4.63 -3.82 3.97
C PRO A 202 -4.98 -4.21 5.42
N ALA A 203 -6.12 -4.86 5.66
CA ALA A 203 -6.51 -5.29 7.01
C ALA A 203 -5.87 -6.62 7.46
N ASP A 204 -5.31 -7.44 6.57
CA ASP A 204 -5.01 -8.84 6.91
C ASP A 204 -3.54 -9.24 6.71
N VAL A 205 -2.57 -8.33 6.86
CA VAL A 205 -1.21 -8.75 7.25
C VAL A 205 -1.15 -8.76 8.77
N PRO A 206 -1.28 -9.91 9.44
CA PRO A 206 -1.16 -9.96 10.89
C PRO A 206 0.22 -9.43 11.33
N TRP A 207 0.22 -8.25 11.95
CA TRP A 207 1.37 -7.82 12.73
C TRP A 207 1.35 -8.57 14.08
N PRO A 208 2.45 -9.25 14.49
CA PRO A 208 3.83 -9.06 14.06
C PRO A 208 4.39 -10.34 13.42
N ALA A 209 4.09 -10.62 12.14
CA ALA A 209 4.72 -11.73 11.44
C ALA A 209 4.80 -11.59 9.92
N GLU A 210 4.92 -10.39 9.34
CA GLU A 210 5.59 -10.27 8.03
C GLU A 210 6.01 -8.82 7.77
N ARG A 211 7.32 -8.56 7.79
CA ARG A 211 7.93 -7.51 6.97
C ARG A 211 7.67 -7.88 5.50
N GLN A 212 7.85 -6.99 4.52
CA GLN A 212 8.04 -7.50 3.14
C GLN A 212 9.17 -8.57 3.19
N PRO A 213 8.89 -9.85 2.89
CA PRO A 213 9.77 -10.94 3.28
C PRO A 213 11.11 -10.97 2.53
N ASP A 214 11.24 -10.22 1.44
CA ASP A 214 12.29 -10.48 0.45
C ASP A 214 13.58 -9.67 0.63
N ARG A 215 13.77 -8.96 1.76
CA ARG A 215 15.00 -8.17 2.02
C ARG A 215 15.87 -8.67 3.18
N HIS A 216 15.74 -9.92 3.59
CA HIS A 216 16.64 -10.50 4.59
C HIS A 216 17.53 -11.58 3.99
N HIS A 217 18.76 -11.19 3.60
CA HIS A 217 19.86 -12.14 3.47
C HIS A 217 20.26 -12.62 4.87
N GLY A 218 19.95 -13.88 5.22
CA GLY A 218 20.51 -14.51 6.41
C GLY A 218 19.68 -15.65 6.98
N LYS A 219 20.36 -16.77 7.25
CA LYS A 219 19.83 -18.06 7.71
C LYS A 219 18.96 -17.99 8.98
N ALA A 220 18.05 -18.96 9.06
CA ALA A 220 17.24 -19.32 10.22
C ALA A 220 18.00 -19.37 11.54
N GLY A 221 17.41 -18.78 12.59
CA GLY A 221 17.82 -18.90 13.98
C GLY A 221 16.66 -18.45 14.87
N ARG A 222 16.29 -19.29 15.84
CA ARG A 222 15.25 -19.07 16.84
C ARG A 222 15.62 -17.85 17.71
N ASP A 223 14.64 -17.02 18.06
CA ASP A 223 14.37 -16.52 19.42
C ASP A 223 13.29 -15.41 19.38
N ALA A 224 12.30 -15.53 20.26
CA ALA A 224 11.19 -14.59 20.41
C ALA A 224 11.55 -13.48 21.40
N PHE A 225 11.17 -12.23 21.08
CA PHE A 225 11.11 -11.13 22.05
C PHE A 225 9.85 -10.29 21.83
N LEU A 226 9.09 -10.13 22.93
CA LEU A 226 7.84 -9.37 23.09
C LEU A 226 8.12 -8.06 23.85
N ILE A 227 7.63 -6.91 23.35
CA ILE A 227 7.34 -5.66 24.10
C ILE A 227 6.10 -5.01 23.40
N PRO A 228 5.14 -4.39 24.13
CA PRO A 228 3.71 -4.68 23.99
C PRO A 228 2.90 -3.70 23.14
N ALA A 229 1.94 -4.25 22.39
CA ALA A 229 0.55 -3.79 22.35
C ALA A 229 -0.32 -5.00 21.98
N LEU A 230 -1.10 -5.51 22.94
CA LEU A 230 -1.99 -6.65 22.72
C LEU A 230 -3.32 -6.35 23.44
N SER A 231 -4.41 -6.45 22.70
CA SER A 231 -5.63 -6.99 23.28
C SER A 231 -6.26 -7.97 22.29
N ARG A 232 -5.95 -9.25 22.51
CA ARG A 232 -6.79 -10.38 22.15
C ARG A 232 -8.05 -10.28 23.00
N ARG A 233 -9.22 -10.34 22.39
CA ARG A 233 -10.42 -10.80 23.09
C ARG A 233 -10.74 -12.21 22.60
N GLN A 234 -10.35 -13.21 23.38
CA GLN A 234 -10.86 -14.57 23.23
C GLN A 234 -12.15 -14.65 24.05
N LEU A 235 -13.27 -14.94 23.40
CA LEU A 235 -14.54 -15.17 24.09
C LEU A 235 -14.40 -16.37 25.05
N PRO A 236 -15.02 -16.33 26.24
CA PRO A 236 -14.97 -17.44 27.17
C PRO A 236 -15.69 -18.65 26.56
N GLY A 237 -14.92 -19.65 26.14
CA GLY A 237 -15.43 -20.99 25.92
C GLY A 237 -15.68 -21.62 27.29
N GLY A 238 -16.93 -21.61 27.73
CA GLY A 238 -17.35 -22.39 28.88
C GLY A 238 -17.19 -23.89 28.59
N ARG A 239 -16.78 -24.65 29.60
CA ARG A 239 -17.15 -26.05 29.76
C ARG A 239 -17.16 -26.41 31.25
N THR A 240 -18.16 -27.22 31.55
CA THR A 240 -18.50 -27.96 32.78
C THR A 240 -17.32 -28.58 33.50
#